data_AF-A0A0B2URS5-F1
#
_entry.id   AF-A0A0B2URS5-F1
#
_cell.length_a   1.000
_cell.length_b   1.000
_cell.length_c   1.000
_cell.angle_alpha   90.00
_cell.angle_beta   90.00
_cell.angle_gamma   90.00
#
_symmetry.space_group_name_H-M   'P 1'
#
loop_
_entity.id
_entity.type
_entity.pdbx_description
1 polymer ?
#
loop_
_entity_poly.entity_id
_entity_poly.type
_entity_poly.pdbx_seq_one_letter_code
_entity_poly.pdbx_strand_id
1 'polypeptide(L)'
;MEDNADLLDKIFAYENEADGQGRTMFPEHLSHEQLQNGIRSGKYMKGTFQVSRENYTEASVHVANGAAWFIQGRINCNRAVNGDIVAVELLPEEEWTCPQKIIRVRHNCF
;
A
#
# COMPACT_ATOMS: atom_id res chain seq x y z
N MET A 1 -34.42 -14.52 19.65
CA MET A 1 -33.08 -15.10 19.89
C MET A 1 -32.47 -15.36 18.53
N GLU A 2 -32.14 -14.29 17.82
CA GLU A 2 -31.72 -14.34 16.40
C GLU A 2 -30.50 -13.44 16.16
N ASP A 3 -29.85 -13.02 17.26
CA ASP A 3 -28.83 -11.96 17.25
C ASP A 3 -27.40 -12.53 17.41
N ASN A 4 -27.27 -13.84 17.66
CA ASN A 4 -25.99 -14.48 17.93
C ASN A 4 -25.33 -15.03 16.65
N ALA A 5 -26.11 -15.42 15.64
CA ALA A 5 -25.58 -15.95 14.38
C ALA A 5 -24.81 -14.89 13.57
N ASP A 6 -25.34 -13.67 13.50
CA ASP A 6 -24.68 -12.51 12.86
C ASP A 6 -23.37 -12.11 13.55
N LEU A 7 -23.28 -12.32 14.87
CA LEU A 7 -22.06 -12.04 15.63
C LEU A 7 -21.02 -13.13 15.41
N LEU A 8 -21.44 -14.39 15.31
CA LEU A 8 -20.56 -15.51 15.04
C LEU A 8 -19.95 -15.45 13.63
N ASP A 9 -20.71 -15.01 12.62
CA ASP A 9 -20.19 -14.80 11.26
C ASP A 9 -19.09 -13.72 11.22
N LYS A 10 -19.30 -12.61 11.94
CA LYS A 10 -18.32 -11.52 12.07
C LYS A 10 -17.04 -11.95 12.80
N ILE A 11 -17.16 -12.81 13.81
CA ILE A 11 -16.00 -13.37 14.54
C ILE A 11 -15.25 -14.36 13.65
N PHE A 12 -15.97 -15.24 12.95
CA PHE A 12 -15.37 -16.26 12.08
C PHE A 12 -14.59 -15.64 10.92
N ALA A 13 -15.09 -14.53 10.34
CA ALA A 13 -14.34 -13.75 9.36
C ALA A 13 -13.01 -13.22 9.95
N TYR A 14 -13.02 -12.70 11.17
CA TYR A 14 -11.81 -12.19 11.85
C TYR A 14 -10.79 -13.30 12.16
N GLU A 15 -11.23 -14.49 12.60
CA GLU A 15 -10.34 -15.60 12.93
C GLU A 15 -9.70 -16.26 11.69
N ASN A 16 -10.45 -16.37 10.57
CA ASN A 16 -9.88 -16.93 9.32
C ASN A 16 -8.86 -16.00 8.65
N GLU A 17 -9.03 -14.68 8.78
CA GLU A 17 -8.02 -13.72 8.30
C GLU A 17 -6.72 -13.79 9.12
N ALA A 18 -6.81 -14.15 10.40
CA ALA A 18 -5.66 -14.29 11.29
C ALA A 18 -4.89 -15.61 11.09
N ASP A 19 -5.58 -16.72 10.83
CA ASP A 19 -4.96 -18.07 10.76
C ASP A 19 -4.34 -18.40 9.38
N GLY A 20 -4.78 -17.75 8.30
CA GLY A 20 -4.24 -17.95 6.94
C GLY A 20 -2.99 -17.15 6.59
N GLN A 21 -2.52 -16.23 7.45
CA GLN A 21 -1.55 -15.18 7.11
C GLN A 21 -0.25 -15.23 7.92
N GLY A 22 0.25 -16.42 8.25
CA GLY A 22 1.55 -16.62 8.94
C GLY A 22 2.82 -16.20 8.18
N ARG A 23 2.73 -15.34 7.16
CA ARG A 23 3.88 -14.69 6.51
C ARG A 23 3.54 -13.22 6.35
N THR A 24 4.32 -12.35 6.99
CA THR A 24 4.29 -10.89 6.84
C THR A 24 4.34 -10.52 5.35
N MET A 25 3.17 -10.36 4.71
CA MET A 25 3.05 -10.10 3.27
C MET A 25 3.60 -8.73 2.87
N PHE A 26 3.74 -7.84 3.86
CA PHE A 26 4.21 -6.48 3.70
C PHE A 26 5.33 -6.19 4.70
N PRO A 27 6.33 -5.39 4.32
CA PRO A 27 7.37 -4.96 5.22
C PRO A 27 6.79 -4.13 6.37
N GLU A 28 7.41 -4.25 7.55
CA GLU A 28 7.03 -3.47 8.73
C GLU A 28 7.24 -1.97 8.50
N HIS A 29 6.39 -1.15 9.12
CA HIS A 29 6.53 0.30 9.07
C HIS A 29 7.67 0.78 9.96
N LEU A 30 8.32 1.86 9.54
CA LEU A 30 9.34 2.53 10.34
C LEU A 30 8.72 3.16 11.59
N SER A 31 9.51 3.25 12.66
CA SER A 31 9.11 4.00 13.84
C SER A 31 8.93 5.49 13.53
N HIS A 32 8.12 6.16 14.35
CA HIS A 32 7.83 7.59 14.16
C HIS A 32 9.10 8.45 14.16
N GLU A 33 10.05 8.15 15.04
CA GLU A 33 11.32 8.88 15.15
C GLU A 33 12.17 8.73 13.88
N GLN A 34 12.30 7.50 13.36
CA GLN A 34 13.05 7.23 12.13
C GLN A 34 12.43 7.95 10.93
N LEU A 35 11.09 7.96 10.84
CA LEU A 35 10.37 8.61 9.76
C LEU A 35 10.55 10.14 9.82
N GLN A 36 10.43 10.75 11.00
CA GLN A 36 10.68 12.19 11.17
C GLN A 36 12.12 12.58 10.81
N ASN A 37 13.10 11.81 11.28
CA ASN A 37 14.52 12.06 11.00
C ASN A 37 14.82 11.91 9.51
N GLY A 38 14.27 10.89 8.85
CA GLY A 38 14.46 10.67 7.42
C GLY A 38 13.74 11.70 6.53
N ILE A 39 12.60 12.24 6.97
CA ILE A 39 11.97 13.39 6.30
C ILE A 39 12.84 14.64 6.43
N ARG A 40 13.39 14.88 7.63
CA ARG A 40 14.26 16.05 7.88
C ARG A 40 15.57 15.98 7.10
N SER A 41 16.13 14.79 6.92
CA SER A 41 17.32 14.58 6.09
C SER A 41 17.03 14.59 4.58
N GLY A 42 15.75 14.61 4.19
CA GLY A 42 15.34 14.55 2.78
C GLY A 42 15.41 13.16 2.16
N LYS A 43 15.70 12.12 2.95
CA LYS A 43 15.68 10.72 2.51
C LYS A 43 14.26 10.26 2.16
N TYR A 44 13.29 10.68 2.97
CA TYR A 44 11.87 10.40 2.74
C TYR A 44 11.13 11.66 2.33
N MET A 45 10.22 11.55 1.38
CA MET A 45 9.31 12.62 1.02
C MET A 45 7.91 12.31 1.51
N LYS A 46 7.27 13.31 2.13
CA LYS A 46 5.86 13.26 2.50
C LYS A 46 5.01 13.61 1.27
N GLY A 47 4.00 12.79 0.99
CA GLY A 47 3.10 13.02 -0.13
C GLY A 47 1.73 12.40 0.08
N THR A 48 0.80 12.75 -0.81
CA THR A 48 -0.54 12.16 -0.85
C THR A 48 -0.54 10.97 -1.81
N PHE A 49 -0.97 9.81 -1.32
CA PHE A 49 -1.06 8.58 -2.09
C PHE A 49 -2.35 8.55 -2.91
N GLN A 50 -2.24 8.39 -4.22
CA GLN A 50 -3.38 8.29 -5.13
C GLN A 50 -3.31 6.99 -5.93
N VAL A 51 -4.33 6.14 -5.79
CA VAL A 51 -4.39 4.88 -6.53
C VAL A 51 -4.99 5.12 -7.90
N SER A 52 -4.46 4.44 -8.93
CA SER A 52 -5.04 4.51 -10.27
C SER A 52 -6.43 3.87 -10.30
N ARG A 53 -7.38 4.52 -10.97
CA ARG A 53 -8.73 3.98 -11.16
C ARG A 53 -8.76 2.80 -12.13
N GLU A 54 -7.78 2.72 -13.02
CA GLU A 54 -7.69 1.71 -14.06
C GLU A 54 -6.94 0.46 -13.56
N ASN A 55 -6.01 0.64 -12.62
CA ASN A 55 -5.18 -0.43 -12.09
C ASN A 55 -4.93 -0.27 -10.58
N TYR A 56 -5.50 -1.17 -9.78
CA TYR A 56 -5.36 -1.16 -8.32
C TYR A 56 -3.94 -1.52 -7.83
N THR A 57 -3.07 -2.01 -8.71
CA THR A 57 -1.66 -2.31 -8.40
C THR A 57 -0.72 -1.17 -8.75
N GLU A 58 -1.26 -0.06 -9.27
CA GLU A 58 -0.51 1.14 -9.63
C GLU A 58 -1.03 2.33 -8.82
N ALA A 59 -0.11 3.14 -8.35
CA ALA A 59 -0.40 4.34 -7.60
C ALA A 59 0.60 5.46 -7.96
N SER A 60 0.24 6.69 -7.61
CA SER A 60 1.07 7.86 -7.75
C SER A 60 1.06 8.64 -6.44
N VAL A 61 2.24 9.09 -6.01
CA VAL A 61 2.38 9.90 -4.80
C VAL A 61 2.73 11.32 -5.19
N HIS A 62 1.84 12.25 -4.84
CA HIS A 62 2.04 13.67 -5.05
C HIS A 62 2.83 14.23 -3.87
N VAL A 63 4.10 14.53 -4.09
CA VAL A 63 4.98 15.12 -3.08
C VAL A 63 4.80 16.63 -3.02
N ALA A 64 5.12 17.23 -1.87
CA ALA A 64 4.95 18.67 -1.65
C ALA A 64 5.70 19.56 -2.66
N ASN A 65 6.76 19.03 -3.30
CA ASN A 65 7.55 19.74 -4.30
C ASN A 65 6.87 19.80 -5.68
N GLY A 66 5.63 19.33 -5.82
CA GLY A 66 4.87 19.35 -7.07
C GLY A 66 5.22 18.21 -8.04
N ALA A 67 6.19 17.36 -7.70
CA ALA A 67 6.47 16.13 -8.43
C ALA A 67 5.45 15.04 -8.07
N ALA A 68 5.22 14.12 -9.02
CA ALA A 68 4.46 12.91 -8.80
C ALA A 68 5.37 11.70 -9.00
N TRP A 69 5.43 10.82 -8.02
CA TRP A 69 6.23 9.60 -8.07
C TRP A 69 5.34 8.40 -8.34
N PHE A 70 5.71 7.61 -9.34
CA PHE A 70 4.97 6.42 -9.71
C PHE A 70 5.36 5.24 -8.81
N ILE A 71 4.37 4.50 -8.33
CA ILE A 71 4.53 3.31 -7.51
C ILE A 71 3.82 2.16 -8.20
N GLN A 72 4.56 1.08 -8.45
CA GLN A 72 4.02 -0.15 -8.99
C GLN A 72 4.17 -1.29 -7.99
N GLY A 73 3.13 -2.09 -7.86
CA GLY A 73 3.14 -3.33 -7.11
C GLY A 73 2.55 -3.20 -5.71
N ARG A 74 1.88 -4.27 -5.28
CA ARG A 74 1.15 -4.31 -4.01
C ARG A 74 2.07 -4.15 -2.79
N ILE A 75 3.29 -4.72 -2.85
CA ILE A 75 4.28 -4.64 -1.77
C ILE A 75 4.76 -3.19 -1.59
N ASN A 76 5.05 -2.48 -2.69
CA ASN A 76 5.53 -1.10 -2.66
C ASN A 76 4.47 -0.11 -2.20
N CYS A 77 3.18 -0.42 -2.40
CA CYS A 77 2.07 0.36 -1.85
C CYS A 77 1.92 0.18 -0.32
N ASN A 78 2.55 -0.83 0.28
CA ASN A 78 2.57 -1.13 1.71
C ASN A 78 1.31 -0.73 2.50
N ARG A 79 0.19 -1.42 2.24
CA ARG A 79 -1.11 -1.23 2.93
C ARG A 79 -1.71 0.19 2.83
N ALA A 80 -1.15 1.10 2.03
CA ALA A 80 -1.67 2.44 1.85
C ALA A 80 -2.99 2.44 1.08
N VAL A 81 -3.88 3.37 1.46
CA VAL A 81 -5.18 3.57 0.84
C VAL A 81 -5.21 4.92 0.10
N ASN A 82 -6.01 5.00 -0.95
CA ASN A 82 -6.18 6.22 -1.72
C ASN A 82 -6.59 7.41 -0.82
N GLY A 83 -5.79 8.48 -0.84
CA GLY A 83 -5.98 9.67 -0.02
C GLY A 83 -5.07 9.72 1.21
N ASP A 84 -4.35 8.64 1.53
CA ASP A 84 -3.47 8.62 2.68
C ASP A 84 -2.26 9.54 2.50
N ILE A 85 -1.81 10.08 3.63
CA ILE A 85 -0.55 10.82 3.71
C ILE A 85 0.55 9.82 4.04
N VAL A 86 1.45 9.60 3.09
CA VAL A 86 2.52 8.60 3.17
C VAL A 86 3.91 9.25 3.15
N ALA A 87 4.89 8.54 3.69
CA ALA A 87 6.30 8.86 3.51
C ALA A 87 6.90 7.87 2.51
N VAL A 88 7.48 8.37 1.42
CA VAL A 88 8.04 7.54 0.34
C VAL A 88 9.54 7.72 0.24
N GLU A 89 10.24 6.62 -0.08
CA GLU A 89 11.66 6.59 -0.41
C GLU A 89 11.81 6.45 -1.93
N LEU A 90 12.77 7.17 -2.50
CA LEU A 90 13.10 7.02 -3.92
C LEU A 90 14.02 5.80 -4.10
N LEU A 91 13.59 4.85 -4.94
CA LEU A 91 14.43 3.74 -5.36
C LEU A 91 15.53 4.22 -6.32
N PRO A 92 16.63 3.47 -6.49
CA PRO A 92 17.63 3.77 -7.50
C PRO A 92 17.02 3.83 -8.90
N GLU A 93 17.61 4.65 -9.79
CA GLU A 93 17.08 4.91 -11.13
C GLU A 93 16.94 3.64 -11.99
N GLU A 94 17.75 2.62 -11.72
CA GLU A 94 17.73 1.32 -12.38
C GLU A 94 16.42 0.54 -12.15
N GLU A 95 15.73 0.83 -11.03
CA GLU A 95 14.46 0.18 -10.65
C GLU A 95 13.24 1.05 -10.97
N TRP A 96 13.42 2.19 -11.65
CA TRP A 96 12.31 3.06 -12.00
C TRP A 96 11.42 2.41 -13.06
N THR A 97 10.13 2.44 -12.81
CA THR A 97 9.11 1.85 -13.67
C THR A 97 8.23 2.92 -14.29
N CYS A 98 7.61 2.57 -15.41
CA CYS A 98 6.66 3.41 -16.12
C CYS A 98 5.27 2.75 -16.09
N PRO A 99 4.18 3.54 -16.12
CA PRO A 99 2.81 3.01 -16.13
C PRO A 99 2.59 2.05 -17.30
N GLN A 100 1.97 0.91 -17.03
CA GLN A 100 1.66 -0.09 -18.05
C GLN A 100 0.33 0.29 -18.72
N LYS A 101 0.29 0.31 -20.07
CA LYS A 101 -0.94 0.56 -20.82
C LYS A 101 -1.92 -0.62 -20.81
N ILE A 102 -1.48 -1.79 -20.36
CA ILE A 102 -2.25 -3.04 -20.42
C ILE A 102 -2.65 -3.46 -19.00
N ILE A 103 -3.95 -3.49 -18.74
CA ILE A 103 -4.50 -4.02 -17.49
C ILE A 103 -4.38 -5.55 -17.53
N ARG A 104 -3.40 -6.09 -16.80
CA ARG A 104 -3.27 -7.55 -16.62
C ARG A 104 -4.20 -8.01 -15.51
N VAL A 105 -5.39 -8.47 -15.89
CA VAL A 105 -6.28 -9.20 -14.98
C VAL A 105 -5.57 -10.50 -14.58
N ARG A 106 -5.27 -10.67 -13.28
CA ARG A 106 -4.77 -11.96 -12.80
C ARG A 106 -5.88 -12.99 -13.04
N HIS A 107 -5.63 -13.91 -13.96
CA HIS A 107 -6.42 -15.14 -14.06
C HIS A 107 -6.13 -15.97 -12.82
N ASN A 108 -6.81 -15.66 -11.72
CA ASN A 108 -7.03 -16.65 -10.68
C ASN A 108 -8.13 -17.58 -11.21
N CYS A 109 -7.72 -18.64 -11.89
CA CYS A 109 -8.59 -19.80 -12.05
C CYS A 109 -8.90 -20.30 -10.63
N PHE A 110 -10.19 -20.28 -10.28
CA PHE A 110 -10.74 -21.02 -9.15
C PHE A 110 -10.65 -22.53 -9.43
#